data_AF-U2QH48-F1
#
_entry.id   AF-U2QH48-F1
#
_cell.length_a   1.000
_cell.length_b   1.000
_cell.length_c   1.000
_cell.angle_alpha   90.00
_cell.angle_beta   90.00
_cell.angle_gamma   90.00
#
_symmetry.space_group_name_H-M   'P 1'
#
loop_
_entity.id
_entity.type
_entity.pdbx_description
1 polymer ?
#
loop_
_entity_poly.entity_id
_entity_poly.type
_entity_poly.pdbx_seq_one_letter_code
_entity_poly.pdbx_strand_id
1 'polypeptide(L)'
;MNINRIKTLALSLAGLALAASCSNDIDVPGVDEGNYKAAENNLAFITDKYGCSRQDSLIFNEKGSIDFYVNLSQAATTAQEYTLAYDVKALENYNKAHNTAVKALPEKLVKVSGTAKVAAGEVKSSKVTVDYTSADELEKNGLYAIPVSVKGAAQTSKDKGEFVLFVRDITKMPNCHKEGGLQVISCMEVNDANPLHNLCYTLKESGKLVFDQVILFSGNINYNVETGEVYNYNNENVQHLLDYREKYLKPLQQKGMKVILGILGNHDRAGVANLSKEGAKKFAQELKAVVESYELDGVFFDDEYSSYGTYPGFVTPSIEAASRLCYECKRAMPDKLIEVYVYSRTGSLYEVDGHQPGEYIDYAIQDYGQYRDLERNYSGLAKKGMIQASSEFAQGRIISSWEAQRIKSEGYGGTMVFSLNPRNGYASRLSTITEAFYGEATIRTGNYAKDW
;
A
#
# COMPACT_ATOMS: atom_id res chain seq x y z
N MET A 1 -17.65 16.51 58.35
CA MET A 1 -17.58 17.85 57.72
C MET A 1 -16.11 18.17 57.48
N ASN A 2 -15.69 18.33 56.22
CA ASN A 2 -14.38 18.74 55.65
C ASN A 2 -13.06 18.28 56.35
N ILE A 3 -12.19 17.47 55.73
CA ILE A 3 -11.38 17.70 54.50
C ILE A 3 -10.36 18.85 54.69
N ASN A 4 -9.04 18.56 54.83
CA ASN A 4 -8.11 18.52 53.67
C ASN A 4 -6.62 18.18 53.98
N ARG A 5 -6.00 17.51 52.98
CA ARG A 5 -4.60 17.57 52.49
C ARG A 5 -3.42 16.81 53.14
N ILE A 6 -2.71 16.14 52.21
CA ILE A 6 -1.60 15.17 52.29
C ILE A 6 -0.27 15.83 51.89
N LYS A 7 0.86 15.29 52.40
CA LYS A 7 2.24 15.28 51.83
C LYS A 7 3.16 14.44 52.78
N THR A 8 4.17 13.64 52.38
CA THR A 8 4.72 13.20 51.07
C THR A 8 5.50 11.86 51.27
N LEU A 9 5.93 11.22 50.16
CA LEU A 9 7.23 10.51 49.97
C LEU A 9 7.33 8.96 50.05
N ALA A 10 7.68 8.39 48.88
CA ALA A 10 8.53 7.21 48.55
C ALA A 10 8.61 5.93 49.43
N LEU A 11 8.54 4.76 48.75
CA LEU A 11 9.72 3.89 48.56
C LEU A 11 9.55 2.91 47.38
N SER A 12 10.65 2.36 46.88
CA SER A 12 10.76 1.37 45.81
C SER A 12 11.07 -0.04 46.34
N LEU A 13 10.65 -1.10 45.63
CA LEU A 13 11.48 -2.29 45.32
C LEU A 13 10.75 -3.33 44.44
N ALA A 14 11.55 -4.07 43.66
CA ALA A 14 11.19 -4.94 42.54
C ALA A 14 10.55 -6.30 42.90
N GLY A 15 9.96 -6.99 41.90
CA GLY A 15 9.61 -8.43 42.02
C GLY A 15 8.74 -9.03 40.91
N LEU A 16 9.35 -9.42 39.79
CA LEU A 16 8.92 -10.37 38.74
C LEU A 16 7.47 -10.94 38.64
N ALA A 17 6.99 -10.91 37.39
CA ALA A 17 6.35 -12.00 36.63
C ALA A 17 4.80 -12.09 36.50
N LEU A 18 4.44 -12.59 35.30
CA LEU A 18 3.15 -13.03 34.77
C LEU A 18 2.21 -11.95 34.21
N ALA A 19 1.87 -12.15 32.92
CA ALA A 19 0.91 -11.35 32.19
C ALA A 19 -0.51 -11.64 32.69
N ALA A 20 -1.13 -10.64 33.29
CA ALA A 20 -2.58 -10.58 33.50
C ALA A 20 -3.09 -9.32 32.80
N SER A 21 -3.93 -9.51 31.78
CA SER A 21 -4.69 -8.44 31.15
C SER A 21 -5.75 -7.94 32.14
N CYS A 22 -5.41 -6.93 32.95
CA CYS A 22 -6.38 -6.25 33.80
C CYS A 22 -7.02 -5.11 33.01
N SER A 23 -8.32 -5.24 32.72
CA SER A 23 -9.13 -4.17 32.16
C SER A 23 -9.20 -3.00 33.15
N ASN A 24 -8.61 -1.87 32.79
CA ASN A 24 -8.98 -0.59 33.36
C ASN A 24 -10.17 -0.07 32.57
N ASP A 25 -11.37 -0.49 32.96
CA ASP A 25 -12.60 0.02 32.38
C ASP A 25 -12.72 1.52 32.68
N ILE A 26 -12.72 2.34 31.64
CA ILE A 26 -13.10 3.74 31.73
C ILE A 26 -14.62 3.75 31.82
N ASP A 27 -15.14 4.08 33.00
CA ASP A 27 -16.57 4.15 33.27
C ASP A 27 -17.17 5.40 32.58
N VAL A 28 -17.44 5.26 31.28
CA VAL A 28 -18.11 6.29 30.46
C VAL A 28 -19.58 6.30 30.87
N PRO A 29 -20.17 7.47 31.20
CA PRO A 29 -21.59 7.56 31.51
C PRO A 29 -22.43 6.96 30.38
N GLY A 30 -23.11 5.85 30.65
CA GLY A 30 -23.91 5.14 29.68
C GLY A 30 -24.93 6.05 29.00
N VAL A 31 -24.95 6.03 27.67
CA VAL A 31 -26.01 6.68 26.89
C VAL A 31 -27.34 6.02 27.26
N ASP A 32 -28.42 6.80 27.37
CA ASP A 32 -29.76 6.24 27.62
C ASP A 32 -30.23 5.43 26.41
N GLU A 33 -29.98 4.12 26.47
CA GLU A 33 -30.42 3.17 25.45
C GLU A 33 -31.89 2.76 25.60
N GLY A 34 -32.67 3.34 26.53
CA GLY A 34 -34.07 2.98 26.78
C GLY A 34 -35.02 3.11 25.58
N ASN A 35 -34.62 3.88 24.56
CA ASN A 35 -35.33 4.01 23.28
C ASN A 35 -34.88 3.00 22.20
N TYR A 36 -33.74 2.32 22.40
CA TYR A 36 -33.30 1.23 21.54
C TYR A 36 -33.87 -0.09 22.06
N LYS A 37 -34.89 -0.62 21.35
CA LYS A 37 -35.20 -2.03 21.49
C LYS A 37 -34.01 -2.84 21.01
N ALA A 38 -33.31 -3.49 21.93
CA ALA A 38 -32.42 -4.60 21.60
C ALA A 38 -33.19 -5.58 20.69
N ALA A 39 -32.56 -6.03 19.60
CA ALA A 39 -33.22 -6.97 18.70
C ALA A 39 -33.59 -8.24 19.49
N GLU A 40 -34.89 -8.56 19.54
CA GLU A 40 -35.40 -9.74 20.28
C GLU A 40 -34.87 -11.07 19.71
N ASN A 41 -34.23 -11.04 18.54
CA ASN A 41 -33.68 -12.19 17.84
C ASN A 41 -32.24 -11.93 17.45
N ASN A 42 -31.40 -12.96 17.53
CA ASN A 42 -30.01 -12.90 17.13
C ASN A 42 -29.90 -12.93 15.58
N LEU A 43 -29.48 -11.83 14.97
CA LEU A 43 -29.45 -11.64 13.52
C LEU A 43 -28.09 -12.06 12.94
N ALA A 44 -28.11 -12.94 11.94
CA ALA A 44 -26.92 -13.28 11.16
C ALA A 44 -26.64 -12.22 10.07
N PHE A 45 -25.37 -11.83 9.92
CA PHE A 45 -24.89 -10.94 8.86
C PHE A 45 -23.50 -11.33 8.36
N ILE A 46 -23.14 -10.90 7.14
CA ILE A 46 -21.88 -11.25 6.48
C ILE A 46 -20.88 -10.10 6.61
N THR A 47 -19.63 -10.44 6.94
CA THR A 47 -18.47 -9.61 6.60
C THR A 47 -17.43 -10.41 5.82
N ASP A 48 -16.59 -9.74 5.05
CA ASP A 48 -15.35 -10.33 4.55
C ASP A 48 -14.24 -10.28 5.63
N LYS A 49 -13.01 -10.64 5.25
CA LYS A 49 -11.82 -10.59 6.12
C LYS A 49 -11.36 -9.17 6.45
N TYR A 50 -11.79 -8.18 5.67
CA TYR A 50 -11.45 -6.77 5.83
C TYR A 50 -12.46 -6.03 6.74
N GLY A 51 -13.57 -6.70 7.10
CA GLY A 51 -14.63 -6.14 7.94
C GLY A 51 -15.71 -5.40 7.14
N CYS A 52 -15.60 -5.36 5.81
CA CYS A 52 -16.62 -4.79 4.95
C CYS A 52 -17.91 -5.62 5.06
N SER A 53 -19.06 -4.98 4.87
CA SER A 53 -20.38 -5.63 4.81
C SER A 53 -21.17 -5.06 3.64
N ARG A 54 -22.14 -5.82 3.11
CA ARG A 54 -22.90 -5.55 1.87
C ARG A 54 -22.07 -5.64 0.59
N GLN A 55 -20.87 -5.08 0.55
CA GLN A 55 -20.00 -5.07 -0.63
C GLN A 55 -18.53 -4.81 -0.26
N ASP A 56 -17.63 -5.26 -1.11
CA ASP A 56 -16.24 -4.79 -1.27
C ASP A 56 -15.85 -4.94 -2.75
N SER A 57 -14.69 -4.43 -3.16
CA SER A 57 -14.15 -4.61 -4.51
C SER A 57 -12.69 -5.05 -4.49
N LEU A 58 -12.37 -6.08 -5.27
CA LEU A 58 -11.04 -6.67 -5.42
C LEU A 58 -10.61 -6.74 -6.88
N ILE A 59 -9.31 -6.89 -7.07
CA ILE A 59 -8.68 -7.17 -8.36
C ILE A 59 -8.03 -8.56 -8.28
N PHE A 60 -8.07 -9.33 -9.36
CA PHE A 60 -7.39 -10.62 -9.42
C PHE A 60 -6.77 -10.91 -10.79
N ASN A 61 -5.69 -11.69 -10.78
CA ASN A 61 -5.01 -12.20 -11.96
C ASN A 61 -5.00 -13.74 -11.90
N GLU A 62 -5.60 -14.39 -12.90
CA GLU A 62 -5.87 -15.83 -13.05
C GLU A 62 -6.81 -16.42 -11.99
N LYS A 63 -6.58 -16.11 -10.72
CA LYS A 63 -7.37 -16.57 -9.57
C LYS A 63 -7.33 -15.57 -8.43
N GLY A 64 -8.37 -15.59 -7.60
CA GLY A 64 -8.44 -14.87 -6.34
C GLY A 64 -9.09 -15.74 -5.25
N SER A 65 -8.96 -15.29 -4.01
CA SER A 65 -9.53 -15.96 -2.84
C SER A 65 -9.73 -14.95 -1.73
N ILE A 66 -10.89 -14.98 -1.07
CA ILE A 66 -11.17 -14.17 0.12
C ILE A 66 -11.94 -14.96 1.16
N ASP A 67 -11.60 -14.74 2.43
CA ASP A 67 -12.31 -15.30 3.57
C ASP A 67 -13.49 -14.41 3.96
N PHE A 68 -14.64 -15.03 4.20
CA PHE A 68 -15.85 -14.44 4.74
C PHE A 68 -16.20 -15.02 6.11
N TYR A 69 -16.98 -14.26 6.87
CA TYR A 69 -17.42 -14.57 8.22
C TYR A 69 -18.91 -14.29 8.34
N VAL A 70 -19.64 -15.22 8.96
CA VAL A 70 -20.97 -14.92 9.50
C VAL A 70 -20.76 -14.38 10.91
N ASN A 71 -21.37 -13.23 11.17
CA ASN A 71 -21.35 -12.56 12.45
C ASN A 71 -22.79 -12.49 12.98
N LEU A 72 -22.92 -12.43 14.29
CA LEU A 72 -24.18 -12.41 15.02
C LEU A 72 -24.33 -11.09 15.77
N SER A 73 -25.55 -10.57 15.86
CA SER A 73 -25.83 -9.33 16.61
C SER A 73 -25.70 -9.50 18.13
N GLN A 74 -25.73 -10.74 18.62
CA GLN A 74 -25.54 -11.13 20.02
C GLN A 74 -24.72 -12.43 20.09
N ALA A 75 -24.11 -12.72 21.23
CA ALA A 75 -23.38 -13.97 21.45
C ALA A 75 -24.30 -15.19 21.24
N ALA A 76 -23.79 -16.24 20.60
CA ALA A 76 -24.54 -17.48 20.38
C ALA A 76 -24.79 -18.21 21.71
N THR A 77 -26.05 -18.53 22.03
CA THR A 77 -26.39 -19.28 23.26
C THR A 77 -26.02 -20.76 23.18
N THR A 78 -25.97 -21.31 21.96
CA THR A 78 -25.51 -22.66 21.63
C THR A 78 -24.65 -22.57 20.36
N ALA A 79 -23.86 -23.61 20.08
CA ALA A 79 -23.09 -23.65 18.83
C ALA A 79 -24.04 -23.67 17.62
N GLN A 80 -23.78 -22.80 16.64
CA GLN A 80 -24.60 -22.63 15.44
C GLN A 80 -23.74 -22.79 14.18
N GLU A 81 -24.32 -23.37 13.13
CA GLU A 81 -23.67 -23.55 11.83
C GLU A 81 -24.47 -22.87 10.72
N TYR A 82 -23.77 -22.15 9.86
CA TYR A 82 -24.32 -21.46 8.69
C TYR A 82 -23.51 -21.81 7.45
N THR A 83 -24.14 -21.67 6.29
CA THR A 83 -23.47 -21.78 4.99
C THR A 83 -23.58 -20.46 4.24
N LEU A 84 -22.51 -20.07 3.55
CA LEU A 84 -22.60 -19.04 2.51
C LEU A 84 -22.89 -19.76 1.19
N ALA A 85 -23.86 -19.25 0.44
CA ALA A 85 -24.22 -19.76 -0.87
C ALA A 85 -24.07 -18.66 -1.92
N TYR A 86 -23.63 -19.02 -3.11
CA TYR A 86 -23.69 -18.15 -4.28
C TYR A 86 -25.16 -17.86 -4.59
N ASP A 87 -25.54 -16.59 -4.72
CA ASP A 87 -26.96 -16.20 -4.78
C ASP A 87 -27.20 -15.03 -5.74
N VAL A 88 -27.58 -15.34 -6.99
CA VAL A 88 -27.84 -14.34 -8.03
C VAL A 88 -28.90 -13.31 -7.60
N LYS A 89 -29.84 -13.67 -6.72
CA LYS A 89 -30.89 -12.73 -6.26
C LYS A 89 -30.32 -11.56 -5.46
N ALA A 90 -29.23 -11.76 -4.72
CA ALA A 90 -28.54 -10.68 -4.03
C ALA A 90 -27.95 -9.65 -5.02
N LEU A 91 -27.47 -10.12 -6.18
CA LEU A 91 -27.03 -9.23 -7.26
C LEU A 91 -28.21 -8.56 -7.98
N GLU A 92 -29.34 -9.24 -8.17
CA GLU A 92 -30.56 -8.63 -8.72
C GLU A 92 -31.09 -7.52 -7.80
N ASN A 93 -31.13 -7.76 -6.49
CA ASN A 93 -31.47 -6.79 -5.45
C ASN A 93 -30.53 -5.57 -5.52
N TYR A 94 -29.21 -5.81 -5.54
CA TYR A 94 -28.20 -4.76 -5.64
C TYR A 94 -28.35 -3.94 -6.93
N ASN A 95 -28.39 -4.59 -8.10
CA ASN A 95 -28.48 -3.93 -9.40
C ASN A 95 -29.75 -3.05 -9.47
N LYS A 96 -30.88 -3.53 -8.94
CA LYS A 96 -32.13 -2.77 -8.86
C LYS A 96 -32.05 -1.59 -7.87
N ALA A 97 -31.44 -1.77 -6.70
CA ALA A 97 -31.32 -0.72 -5.69
C ALA A 97 -30.37 0.41 -6.10
N HIS A 98 -29.30 0.06 -6.83
CA HIS A 98 -28.24 1.00 -7.24
C HIS A 98 -28.37 1.48 -8.70
N ASN A 99 -29.40 1.05 -9.44
CA ASN A 99 -29.59 1.31 -10.87
C ASN A 99 -28.35 0.93 -11.71
N THR A 100 -27.82 -0.27 -11.47
CA THR A 100 -26.65 -0.84 -12.16
C THR A 100 -27.00 -2.13 -12.91
N ALA A 101 -26.11 -2.58 -13.78
CA ALA A 101 -26.27 -3.79 -14.59
C ALA A 101 -24.98 -4.65 -14.56
N VAL A 102 -24.38 -4.80 -13.38
CA VAL A 102 -23.16 -5.59 -13.22
C VAL A 102 -23.47 -7.07 -13.44
N LYS A 103 -22.66 -7.75 -14.24
CA LYS A 103 -22.79 -9.18 -14.55
C LYS A 103 -22.26 -10.02 -13.38
N ALA A 104 -22.93 -11.12 -13.07
CA ALA A 104 -22.39 -12.09 -12.13
C ALA A 104 -21.16 -12.80 -12.74
N LEU A 105 -20.13 -13.10 -11.94
CA LEU A 105 -19.08 -14.03 -12.36
C LEU A 105 -19.72 -15.42 -12.47
N PRO A 106 -19.59 -16.15 -13.59
CA PRO A 106 -20.25 -17.45 -13.76
C PRO A 106 -20.01 -18.40 -12.58
N GLU A 107 -21.08 -18.95 -12.00
CA GLU A 107 -21.02 -19.75 -10.76
C GLU A 107 -20.00 -20.91 -10.83
N LYS A 108 -19.83 -21.53 -12.01
CA LYS A 108 -18.82 -22.57 -12.27
C LYS A 108 -17.36 -22.13 -12.03
N LEU A 109 -17.10 -20.82 -11.96
CA LEU A 109 -15.79 -20.21 -11.70
C LEU A 109 -15.64 -19.75 -10.24
N VAL A 110 -16.64 -20.00 -9.39
CA VAL A 110 -16.66 -19.65 -7.98
C VAL A 110 -16.79 -20.92 -7.14
N LYS A 111 -15.99 -21.04 -6.09
CA LYS A 111 -16.05 -22.15 -5.14
C LYS A 111 -16.12 -21.62 -3.72
N VAL A 112 -17.23 -21.91 -3.04
CA VAL A 112 -17.36 -21.65 -1.60
C VAL A 112 -16.90 -22.89 -0.83
N SER A 113 -15.93 -22.71 0.06
CA SER A 113 -15.27 -23.78 0.82
C SER A 113 -15.39 -23.55 2.33
N GLY A 114 -15.88 -24.57 3.05
CA GLY A 114 -16.01 -24.54 4.51
C GLY A 114 -17.45 -24.28 5.00
N THR A 115 -17.58 -24.11 6.32
CA THR A 115 -18.84 -23.86 7.02
C THR A 115 -18.60 -22.79 8.08
N ALA A 116 -19.52 -21.83 8.20
CA ALA A 116 -19.43 -20.77 9.20
C ALA A 116 -19.97 -21.28 10.53
N LYS A 117 -19.08 -21.72 11.43
CA LYS A 117 -19.43 -22.25 12.75
C LYS A 117 -19.20 -21.17 13.80
N VAL A 118 -20.25 -20.78 14.52
CA VAL A 118 -20.15 -19.88 15.69
C VAL A 118 -20.25 -20.72 16.94
N ALA A 119 -19.24 -20.65 17.81
CA ALA A 119 -19.25 -21.36 19.09
C ALA A 119 -20.18 -20.69 20.11
N ALA A 120 -20.64 -21.42 21.12
CA ALA A 120 -21.42 -20.82 22.21
C ALA A 120 -20.57 -19.77 22.95
N GLY A 121 -21.15 -18.59 23.21
CA GLY A 121 -20.45 -17.43 23.75
C GLY A 121 -19.86 -16.49 22.69
N GLU A 122 -19.67 -16.95 21.45
CA GLU A 122 -19.04 -16.16 20.37
C GLU A 122 -20.04 -15.37 19.53
N VAL A 123 -19.56 -14.30 18.90
CA VAL A 123 -20.31 -13.48 17.92
C VAL A 123 -19.84 -13.64 16.48
N LYS A 124 -18.71 -14.31 16.25
CA LYS A 124 -18.07 -14.45 14.92
C LYS A 124 -17.81 -15.91 14.61
N SER A 125 -18.02 -16.30 13.35
CA SER A 125 -17.82 -17.68 12.90
C SER A 125 -16.36 -18.03 12.60
N SER A 126 -16.08 -19.32 12.46
CA SER A 126 -14.98 -19.79 11.62
C SER A 126 -15.11 -19.24 10.19
N LYS A 127 -13.97 -19.07 9.51
CA LYS A 127 -13.93 -18.55 8.14
C LYS A 127 -14.59 -19.50 7.12
N VAL A 128 -15.19 -18.90 6.10
CA VAL A 128 -15.63 -19.57 4.86
C VAL A 128 -14.88 -18.93 3.70
N THR A 129 -14.12 -19.71 2.95
CA THR A 129 -13.28 -19.19 1.86
C THR A 129 -14.05 -19.22 0.55
N VAL A 130 -14.03 -18.11 -0.19
CA VAL A 130 -14.59 -17.99 -1.54
C VAL A 130 -13.43 -17.85 -2.53
N ASP A 131 -13.13 -18.95 -3.22
CA ASP A 131 -12.14 -18.99 -4.30
C ASP A 131 -12.83 -18.68 -5.63
N TYR A 132 -12.12 -18.01 -6.54
CA TYR A 132 -12.64 -17.68 -7.87
C TYR A 132 -11.55 -17.63 -8.94
N THR A 133 -11.88 -17.97 -10.20
CA THR A 133 -10.92 -18.05 -11.31
C THR A 133 -11.36 -17.30 -12.57
N SER A 134 -10.38 -16.88 -13.38
CA SER A 134 -10.58 -16.34 -14.72
C SER A 134 -10.99 -17.45 -15.70
N ALA A 135 -11.52 -17.07 -16.87
CA ALA A 135 -11.80 -17.97 -17.99
C ALA A 135 -11.75 -17.25 -19.36
N ASP A 136 -11.69 -18.03 -20.44
CA ASP A 136 -11.55 -17.50 -21.81
C ASP A 136 -12.78 -16.69 -22.27
N GLU A 137 -13.97 -16.99 -21.76
CA GLU A 137 -15.19 -16.22 -22.03
C GLU A 137 -15.28 -14.85 -21.32
N LEU A 138 -14.42 -14.57 -20.33
CA LEU A 138 -14.48 -13.31 -19.58
C LEU A 138 -13.91 -12.12 -20.38
N GLU A 139 -14.47 -10.94 -20.17
CA GLU A 139 -14.07 -9.71 -20.85
C GLU A 139 -12.69 -9.24 -20.37
N LYS A 140 -11.87 -8.69 -21.27
CA LYS A 140 -10.57 -8.09 -20.91
C LYS A 140 -10.80 -6.92 -19.95
N ASN A 141 -10.22 -6.97 -18.75
CA ASN A 141 -10.46 -6.00 -17.68
C ASN A 141 -11.95 -5.95 -17.23
N GLY A 142 -12.66 -7.08 -17.36
CA GLY A 142 -14.06 -7.21 -17.02
C GLY A 142 -14.33 -7.02 -15.53
N LEU A 143 -15.45 -6.37 -15.21
CA LEU A 143 -15.95 -6.21 -13.85
C LEU A 143 -17.14 -7.15 -13.63
N TYR A 144 -16.99 -8.05 -12.67
CA TYR A 144 -17.99 -9.04 -12.31
C TYR A 144 -18.39 -8.93 -10.84
N ALA A 145 -19.52 -9.52 -10.48
CA ALA A 145 -19.97 -9.64 -9.11
C ALA A 145 -20.01 -11.12 -8.68
N ILE A 146 -19.50 -11.41 -7.48
CA ILE A 146 -19.70 -12.67 -6.77
C ILE A 146 -20.69 -12.38 -5.63
N PRO A 147 -22.01 -12.60 -5.86
CA PRO A 147 -23.00 -12.42 -4.82
C PRO A 147 -23.06 -13.65 -3.91
N VAL A 148 -23.00 -13.44 -2.60
CA VAL A 148 -23.17 -14.48 -1.58
C VAL A 148 -24.23 -14.08 -0.56
N SER A 149 -24.98 -15.05 -0.07
CA SER A 149 -25.94 -14.85 1.02
C SER A 149 -25.84 -15.98 2.06
N VAL A 150 -26.17 -15.65 3.31
CA VAL A 150 -26.10 -16.61 4.42
C VAL A 150 -27.38 -17.45 4.48
N LYS A 151 -27.21 -18.77 4.60
CA LYS A 151 -28.28 -19.76 4.77
C LYS A 151 -28.12 -20.49 6.11
N GLY A 152 -29.23 -21.04 6.61
CA GLY A 152 -29.29 -21.75 7.90
C GLY A 152 -29.64 -20.88 9.10
N ALA A 153 -29.64 -19.55 8.96
CA ALA A 153 -30.05 -18.65 10.04
C ALA A 153 -31.58 -18.55 10.17
N ALA A 154 -32.09 -18.56 11.40
CA ALA A 154 -33.51 -18.34 11.70
C ALA A 154 -33.97 -16.93 11.32
N GLN A 155 -33.08 -15.93 11.50
CA GLN A 155 -33.26 -14.58 10.99
C GLN A 155 -31.92 -14.02 10.47
N THR A 156 -31.98 -13.39 9.31
CA THR A 156 -30.85 -12.69 8.69
C THR A 156 -31.07 -11.19 8.74
N SER A 157 -29.99 -10.40 8.85
CA SER A 157 -30.07 -8.96 8.68
C SER A 157 -30.59 -8.63 7.28
N LYS A 158 -31.71 -7.90 7.17
CA LYS A 158 -32.24 -7.46 5.87
C LYS A 158 -31.23 -6.66 5.05
N ASP A 159 -30.37 -5.91 5.75
CA ASP A 159 -29.43 -5.00 5.13
C ASP A 159 -28.01 -5.55 5.00
N LYS A 160 -27.69 -6.69 5.64
CA LYS A 160 -26.31 -7.25 5.70
C LYS A 160 -26.24 -8.78 5.64
N GLY A 161 -27.36 -9.47 5.40
CA GLY A 161 -27.42 -10.92 5.17
C GLY A 161 -27.07 -11.34 3.72
N GLU A 162 -26.98 -10.36 2.82
CA GLU A 162 -26.50 -10.46 1.46
C GLU A 162 -25.20 -9.66 1.32
N PHE A 163 -24.28 -10.14 0.47
CA PHE A 163 -23.02 -9.47 0.15
C PHE A 163 -22.72 -9.60 -1.35
N VAL A 164 -22.29 -8.51 -2.00
CA VAL A 164 -21.88 -8.49 -3.40
C VAL A 164 -20.41 -8.09 -3.50
N LEU A 165 -19.55 -9.08 -3.74
CA LEU A 165 -18.12 -8.86 -3.96
C LEU A 165 -17.88 -8.49 -5.41
N PHE A 166 -17.42 -7.28 -5.68
CA PHE A 166 -17.00 -6.89 -7.03
C PHE A 166 -15.59 -7.39 -7.31
N VAL A 167 -15.41 -8.15 -8.38
CA VAL A 167 -14.09 -8.66 -8.79
C VAL A 167 -13.76 -8.16 -10.20
N ARG A 168 -12.59 -7.55 -10.34
CA ARG A 168 -12.05 -7.12 -11.63
C ARG A 168 -11.02 -8.14 -12.10
N ASP A 169 -11.30 -8.76 -13.24
CA ASP A 169 -10.39 -9.71 -13.87
C ASP A 169 -9.36 -8.98 -14.72
N ILE A 170 -8.12 -8.89 -14.20
CA ILE A 170 -7.01 -8.29 -14.94
C ILE A 170 -6.18 -9.33 -15.69
N THR A 171 -6.55 -10.62 -15.71
CA THR A 171 -5.77 -11.71 -16.33
C THR A 171 -5.32 -11.36 -17.76
N LYS A 172 -6.26 -10.90 -18.60
CA LYS A 172 -6.04 -10.52 -20.00
C LYS A 172 -5.41 -9.14 -20.20
N MET A 173 -5.03 -8.43 -19.14
CA MET A 173 -4.21 -7.20 -19.24
C MET A 173 -2.73 -7.56 -19.40
N PRO A 174 -2.02 -6.97 -20.37
CA PRO A 174 -0.57 -7.08 -20.47
C PRO A 174 0.15 -6.55 -19.22
N ASN A 175 1.40 -6.97 -19.02
CA ASN A 175 2.30 -6.42 -18.00
C ASN A 175 2.85 -5.04 -18.38
N CYS A 176 3.61 -4.42 -17.48
CA CYS A 176 4.30 -3.14 -17.72
C CYS A 176 5.57 -3.24 -18.58
N HIS A 177 6.11 -4.43 -18.85
CA HIS A 177 7.41 -4.56 -19.51
C HIS A 177 7.36 -4.12 -20.98
N LYS A 178 7.97 -2.96 -21.26
CA LYS A 178 8.03 -2.30 -22.57
C LYS A 178 9.42 -2.47 -23.20
N GLU A 179 9.50 -2.42 -24.53
CA GLU A 179 10.78 -2.52 -25.24
C GLU A 179 11.70 -1.32 -24.94
N GLY A 180 13.01 -1.53 -24.99
CA GLY A 180 14.02 -0.50 -24.69
C GLY A 180 14.24 -0.20 -23.20
N GLY A 181 13.43 -0.76 -22.30
CA GLY A 181 13.63 -0.74 -20.84
C GLY A 181 13.50 0.64 -20.19
N LEU A 182 12.93 1.63 -20.89
CA LEU A 182 12.64 2.94 -20.30
C LEU A 182 11.63 2.79 -19.16
N GLN A 183 11.89 3.49 -18.05
CA GLN A 183 11.05 3.48 -16.85
C GLN A 183 10.08 4.67 -16.85
N VAL A 184 8.83 4.43 -16.48
CA VAL A 184 7.95 5.49 -15.95
C VAL A 184 7.63 5.14 -14.50
N ILE A 185 8.22 5.91 -13.57
CA ILE A 185 8.06 5.72 -12.13
C ILE A 185 6.90 6.59 -11.62
N SER A 186 6.02 6.04 -10.80
CA SER A 186 4.91 6.76 -10.17
C SER A 186 5.22 6.96 -8.68
N CYS A 187 5.55 8.19 -8.27
CA CYS A 187 5.69 8.52 -6.85
C CYS A 187 4.37 9.09 -6.34
N MET A 188 3.69 8.36 -5.45
CA MET A 188 2.31 8.66 -5.08
C MET A 188 2.20 9.07 -3.63
N GLU A 189 1.62 10.24 -3.38
CA GLU A 189 1.14 10.66 -2.06
C GLU A 189 -0.03 9.75 -1.64
N VAL A 190 0.29 8.66 -0.95
CA VAL A 190 -0.70 7.63 -0.59
C VAL A 190 -1.71 8.11 0.46
N ASN A 191 -1.45 9.25 1.10
CA ASN A 191 -2.43 9.93 1.94
C ASN A 191 -3.72 10.30 1.17
N ASP A 192 -3.61 10.61 -0.13
CA ASP A 192 -4.71 11.10 -0.97
C ASP A 192 -5.04 10.19 -2.18
N ALA A 193 -4.17 9.23 -2.53
CA ALA A 193 -4.30 8.44 -3.75
C ALA A 193 -4.13 6.93 -3.54
N ASN A 194 -5.00 6.13 -4.18
CA ASN A 194 -4.93 4.67 -4.19
C ASN A 194 -3.91 4.18 -5.24
N PRO A 195 -2.88 3.38 -4.89
CA PRO A 195 -1.83 2.96 -5.83
C PRO A 195 -2.33 2.04 -6.96
N LEU A 196 -3.52 1.42 -6.82
CA LEU A 196 -4.20 0.72 -7.91
C LEU A 196 -4.51 1.63 -9.10
N HIS A 197 -4.49 2.96 -8.92
CA HIS A 197 -4.72 3.91 -10.00
C HIS A 197 -3.70 3.78 -11.15
N ASN A 198 -2.49 3.27 -10.89
CA ASN A 198 -1.51 2.99 -11.94
C ASN A 198 -2.00 1.94 -12.97
N LEU A 199 -2.87 1.00 -12.58
CA LEU A 199 -3.47 0.02 -13.49
C LEU A 199 -4.43 0.65 -14.50
N CYS A 200 -4.87 1.90 -14.29
CA CYS A 200 -5.75 2.57 -15.23
C CYS A 200 -5.03 2.98 -16.53
N TYR A 201 -3.70 3.00 -16.57
CA TYR A 201 -2.96 3.64 -17.67
C TYR A 201 -2.24 2.62 -18.56
N THR A 202 -2.67 2.55 -19.82
CA THR A 202 -2.14 1.62 -20.83
C THR A 202 -1.74 2.34 -22.11
N LEU A 203 -0.70 1.87 -22.78
CA LEU A 203 -0.36 2.26 -24.15
C LEU A 203 -1.48 1.82 -25.11
N LYS A 204 -1.80 2.67 -26.08
CA LYS A 204 -3.01 2.55 -26.91
C LYS A 204 -3.05 1.29 -27.79
N GLU A 205 -1.94 0.94 -28.44
CA GLU A 205 -1.89 -0.11 -29.46
C GLU A 205 -1.38 -1.44 -28.86
N SER A 206 -0.31 -1.41 -28.06
CA SER A 206 0.25 -2.60 -27.40
C SER A 206 -0.53 -3.02 -26.14
N GLY A 207 -1.28 -2.11 -25.53
CA GLY A 207 -2.01 -2.36 -24.29
C GLY A 207 -1.12 -2.56 -23.05
N LYS A 208 0.19 -2.34 -23.16
CA LYS A 208 1.16 -2.42 -22.06
C LYS A 208 0.86 -1.36 -21.00
N LEU A 209 1.09 -1.68 -19.73
CA LEU A 209 0.93 -0.71 -18.65
C LEU A 209 2.02 0.37 -18.72
N VAL A 210 1.61 1.63 -18.50
CA VAL A 210 2.50 2.80 -18.62
C VAL A 210 3.59 2.76 -17.55
N PHE A 211 3.19 2.60 -16.28
CA PHE A 211 4.09 2.64 -15.14
C PHE A 211 4.84 1.32 -14.94
N ASP A 212 6.11 1.41 -14.61
CA ASP A 212 7.00 0.28 -14.31
C ASP A 212 7.20 0.12 -12.80
N GLN A 213 7.13 1.23 -12.06
CA GLN A 213 7.35 1.27 -10.61
C GLN A 213 6.35 2.20 -9.92
N VAL A 214 6.03 1.90 -8.67
CA VAL A 214 5.15 2.68 -7.80
C VAL A 214 5.82 2.87 -6.44
N ILE A 215 6.20 4.11 -6.13
CA ILE A 215 6.72 4.50 -4.82
C ILE A 215 5.53 4.92 -3.96
N LEU A 216 5.34 4.23 -2.83
CA LEU A 216 4.37 4.58 -1.79
C LEU A 216 4.97 5.70 -0.95
N PHE A 217 4.55 6.95 -1.18
CA PHE A 217 5.13 8.13 -0.53
C PHE A 217 4.25 8.61 0.63
N SER A 218 4.68 8.48 1.89
CA SER A 218 5.92 7.82 2.36
C SER A 218 5.77 7.25 3.77
N GLY A 219 6.48 6.15 4.03
CA GLY A 219 6.91 5.77 5.37
C GLY A 219 8.01 6.71 5.86
N ASN A 220 8.31 6.66 7.16
CA ASN A 220 9.11 7.67 7.82
C ASN A 220 10.23 7.08 8.67
N ILE A 221 11.37 7.77 8.66
CA ILE A 221 12.44 7.53 9.64
C ILE A 221 12.13 8.35 10.91
N ASN A 222 12.00 7.67 12.04
CA ASN A 222 11.70 8.26 13.35
C ASN A 222 12.58 7.65 14.46
N TYR A 223 12.67 8.32 15.61
CA TYR A 223 13.43 7.88 16.77
C TYR A 223 12.52 7.57 17.97
N ASN A 224 12.56 6.33 18.46
CA ASN A 224 11.90 5.93 19.68
C ASN A 224 12.73 6.36 20.91
N VAL A 225 12.20 7.27 21.72
CA VAL A 225 12.88 7.81 22.90
C VAL A 225 12.97 6.83 24.08
N GLU A 226 12.12 5.80 24.12
CA GLU A 226 12.06 4.80 25.20
C GLU A 226 13.05 3.66 24.95
N THR A 227 13.13 3.15 23.71
CA THR A 227 14.08 2.09 23.33
C THR A 227 15.44 2.63 22.92
N GLY A 228 15.51 3.90 22.49
CA GLY A 228 16.71 4.53 21.96
C GLY A 228 17.04 4.12 20.51
N GLU A 229 16.07 3.57 19.78
CA GLU A 229 16.28 3.03 18.43
C GLU A 229 15.60 3.86 17.34
N VAL A 230 16.22 3.83 16.15
CA VAL A 230 15.64 4.40 14.92
C VAL A 230 14.83 3.31 14.24
N TYR A 231 13.59 3.62 13.87
CA TYR A 231 12.62 2.66 13.35
C TYR A 231 11.84 3.24 12.16
N ASN A 232 11.16 2.38 11.41
CA ASN A 232 10.30 2.81 10.31
C ASN A 232 8.88 3.07 10.85
N TYR A 233 8.49 4.33 10.91
CA TYR A 233 7.12 4.73 11.22
C TYR A 233 6.28 4.76 9.94
N ASN A 234 5.14 4.07 9.93
CA ASN A 234 4.13 4.22 8.89
C ASN A 234 2.98 5.04 9.46
N ASN A 235 2.54 6.08 8.74
CA ASN A 235 1.26 6.70 9.04
C ASN A 235 0.09 5.75 8.70
N GLU A 236 -1.12 6.08 9.15
CA GLU A 236 -2.33 5.26 8.97
C GLU A 236 -2.60 4.85 7.51
N ASN A 237 -2.27 5.70 6.53
CA ASN A 237 -2.52 5.44 5.11
C ASN A 237 -1.48 4.47 4.52
N VAL A 238 -0.22 4.65 4.88
CA VAL A 238 0.85 3.71 4.50
C VAL A 238 0.59 2.36 5.14
N GLN A 239 0.28 2.34 6.45
CA GLN A 239 0.02 1.08 7.17
C GLN A 239 -1.21 0.35 6.61
N HIS A 240 -2.28 1.07 6.26
CA HIS A 240 -3.44 0.47 5.58
C HIS A 240 -3.06 -0.22 4.26
N LEU A 241 -2.23 0.41 3.42
CA LEU A 241 -1.80 -0.21 2.16
C LEU A 241 -0.93 -1.46 2.37
N LEU A 242 -0.14 -1.50 3.44
CA LEU A 242 0.69 -2.63 3.81
C LEU A 242 -0.13 -3.79 4.42
N ASP A 243 -1.00 -3.51 5.39
CA ASP A 243 -1.91 -4.49 6.02
C ASP A 243 -2.85 -5.12 4.97
N TYR A 244 -3.30 -4.34 3.99
CA TYR A 244 -4.21 -4.73 2.93
C TYR A 244 -3.47 -4.98 1.60
N ARG A 245 -2.16 -5.34 1.64
CA ARG A 245 -1.32 -5.51 0.43
C ARG A 245 -1.89 -6.45 -0.65
N GLU A 246 -2.63 -7.47 -0.25
CA GLU A 246 -3.30 -8.40 -1.17
C GLU A 246 -4.40 -7.71 -2.01
N LYS A 247 -5.02 -6.64 -1.50
CA LYS A 247 -5.99 -5.80 -2.22
C LYS A 247 -5.31 -4.72 -3.05
N TYR A 248 -4.33 -3.99 -2.47
CA TYR A 248 -3.83 -2.74 -3.08
C TYR A 248 -2.47 -2.82 -3.78
N LEU A 249 -1.58 -3.74 -3.40
CA LEU A 249 -0.19 -3.76 -3.87
C LEU A 249 0.10 -4.95 -4.80
N LYS A 250 -0.33 -6.15 -4.39
CA LYS A 250 -0.13 -7.39 -5.15
C LYS A 250 -0.67 -7.36 -6.59
N PRO A 251 -1.82 -6.73 -6.91
CA PRO A 251 -2.27 -6.61 -8.30
C PRO A 251 -1.30 -5.83 -9.21
N LEU A 252 -0.51 -4.90 -8.66
CA LEU A 252 0.53 -4.16 -9.37
C LEU A 252 1.71 -5.09 -9.71
N GLN A 253 2.18 -5.83 -8.70
CA GLN A 253 3.29 -6.78 -8.83
C GLN A 253 2.94 -7.95 -9.76
N GLN A 254 1.70 -8.44 -9.74
CA GLN A 254 1.19 -9.43 -10.70
C GLN A 254 1.18 -8.92 -12.15
N LYS A 255 1.29 -7.61 -12.38
CA LYS A 255 1.48 -7.00 -13.70
C LYS A 255 2.91 -6.48 -13.94
N GLY A 256 3.85 -6.97 -13.13
CA GLY A 256 5.28 -6.73 -13.25
C GLY A 256 5.76 -5.40 -12.69
N MET A 257 4.87 -4.56 -12.14
CA MET A 257 5.28 -3.30 -11.53
C MET A 257 6.08 -3.56 -10.26
N LYS A 258 7.08 -2.74 -10.00
CA LYS A 258 7.80 -2.73 -8.71
C LYS A 258 7.10 -1.84 -7.70
N VAL A 259 6.93 -2.31 -6.47
CA VAL A 259 6.32 -1.54 -5.37
C VAL A 259 7.39 -1.18 -4.33
N ILE A 260 7.64 0.10 -4.18
CA ILE A 260 8.76 0.67 -3.44
C ILE A 260 8.23 1.46 -2.24
N LEU A 261 8.84 1.32 -1.06
CA LEU A 261 8.50 2.14 0.10
C LEU A 261 9.33 3.43 0.12
N GLY A 262 8.68 4.59 0.05
CA GLY A 262 9.36 5.87 0.29
C GLY A 262 9.71 6.02 1.78
N ILE A 263 10.92 6.50 2.08
CA ILE A 263 11.44 6.77 3.43
C ILE A 263 11.83 8.24 3.52
N LEU A 264 11.03 8.99 4.27
CA LEU A 264 11.12 10.45 4.43
C LEU A 264 11.39 10.82 5.90
N GLY A 265 12.15 11.88 6.16
CA GLY A 265 12.25 12.44 7.52
C GLY A 265 10.90 12.92 8.06
N ASN A 266 10.72 12.87 9.38
CA ASN A 266 9.43 13.17 10.00
C ASN A 266 9.59 13.98 11.30
N HIS A 267 10.22 15.15 11.16
CA HIS A 267 10.30 16.22 12.15
C HIS A 267 10.94 15.89 13.51
N ASP A 268 11.58 14.72 13.66
CA ASP A 268 12.38 14.36 14.83
C ASP A 268 13.90 14.32 14.54
N ARG A 269 14.68 13.83 15.51
CA ARG A 269 16.15 13.79 15.46
C ARG A 269 16.76 12.83 14.43
N ALA A 270 16.02 11.82 14.00
CA ALA A 270 16.48 10.84 13.03
C ALA A 270 16.17 11.29 11.61
N GLY A 271 17.10 11.03 10.70
CA GLY A 271 16.94 11.31 9.28
C GLY A 271 17.88 10.46 8.43
N VAL A 272 17.55 10.38 7.14
CA VAL A 272 18.27 9.59 6.14
C VAL A 272 19.78 9.86 6.18
N ALA A 273 20.17 11.10 6.45
CA ALA A 273 21.53 11.58 6.32
C ALA A 273 22.28 11.81 7.65
N ASN A 274 21.81 11.33 8.82
CA ASN A 274 22.51 11.56 10.11
C ASN A 274 22.75 10.31 10.99
N LEU A 275 22.56 9.12 10.44
CA LEU A 275 22.82 7.88 11.17
C LEU A 275 24.32 7.57 11.29
N SER A 276 24.75 7.11 12.47
CA SER A 276 26.08 6.52 12.65
C SER A 276 26.21 5.18 11.90
N LYS A 277 27.42 4.66 11.68
CA LYS A 277 27.62 3.38 10.96
C LYS A 277 26.81 2.22 11.55
N GLU A 278 26.71 2.13 12.87
CA GLU A 278 25.89 1.10 13.52
C GLU A 278 24.38 1.43 13.50
N GLY A 279 24.00 2.70 13.59
CA GLY A 279 22.61 3.13 13.40
C GLY A 279 22.09 2.82 12.00
N ALA A 280 22.89 3.08 10.96
CA ALA A 280 22.59 2.79 9.57
C ALA A 280 22.42 1.28 9.32
N LYS A 281 23.31 0.44 9.88
CA LYS A 281 23.14 -1.03 9.83
C LYS A 281 21.86 -1.50 10.50
N LYS A 282 21.54 -0.99 11.69
CA LYS A 282 20.30 -1.33 12.41
C LYS A 282 19.07 -0.95 11.59
N PHE A 283 19.02 0.29 11.10
CA PHE A 283 17.90 0.78 10.32
C PHE A 283 17.78 0.07 8.95
N ALA A 284 18.90 -0.36 8.35
CA ALA A 284 18.87 -1.23 7.17
C ALA A 284 18.25 -2.62 7.45
N GLN A 285 18.41 -3.19 8.66
CA GLN A 285 17.73 -4.44 9.04
C GLN A 285 16.24 -4.22 9.34
N GLU A 286 15.88 -3.09 9.96
CA GLU A 286 14.47 -2.66 10.13
C GLU A 286 13.77 -2.55 8.77
N LEU A 287 14.36 -1.78 7.84
CA LEU A 287 13.80 -1.61 6.49
C LEU A 287 13.72 -2.94 5.73
N LYS A 288 14.73 -3.81 5.87
CA LYS A 288 14.67 -5.17 5.35
C LYS A 288 13.47 -5.94 5.91
N ALA A 289 13.28 -5.94 7.23
CA ALA A 289 12.17 -6.65 7.86
C ALA A 289 10.81 -6.14 7.37
N VAL A 290 10.64 -4.82 7.18
CA VAL A 290 9.44 -4.23 6.58
C VAL A 290 9.26 -4.67 5.12
N VAL A 291 10.30 -4.55 4.29
CA VAL A 291 10.27 -4.93 2.86
C VAL A 291 9.98 -6.42 2.66
N GLU A 292 10.57 -7.30 3.48
CA GLU A 292 10.30 -8.74 3.43
C GLU A 292 8.89 -9.10 3.94
N SER A 293 8.45 -8.51 5.06
CA SER A 293 7.13 -8.81 5.66
C SER A 293 5.94 -8.44 4.76
N TYR A 294 6.07 -7.36 3.98
CA TYR A 294 5.03 -6.92 3.05
C TYR A 294 5.32 -7.26 1.58
N GLU A 295 6.33 -8.10 1.32
CA GLU A 295 6.75 -8.55 -0.02
C GLU A 295 7.02 -7.39 -1.00
N LEU A 296 7.61 -6.29 -0.53
CA LEU A 296 7.93 -5.12 -1.36
C LEU A 296 9.19 -5.34 -2.21
N ASP A 297 9.38 -4.49 -3.22
CA ASP A 297 10.47 -4.60 -4.19
C ASP A 297 11.69 -3.72 -3.85
N GLY A 298 11.56 -2.76 -2.93
CA GLY A 298 12.66 -1.85 -2.58
C GLY A 298 12.27 -0.68 -1.69
N VAL A 299 13.22 0.24 -1.50
CA VAL A 299 13.07 1.51 -0.76
C VAL A 299 13.56 2.71 -1.58
N PHE A 300 12.91 3.85 -1.38
CA PHE A 300 13.27 5.15 -1.98
C PHE A 300 13.58 6.14 -0.86
N PHE A 301 14.78 6.70 -0.81
CA PHE A 301 15.20 7.63 0.25
C PHE A 301 15.08 9.09 -0.16
N ASP A 302 14.54 9.89 0.77
CA ASP A 302 14.35 11.32 0.61
C ASP A 302 14.82 12.10 1.86
N ASP A 303 15.89 12.90 1.73
CA ASP A 303 16.50 13.70 2.81
C ASP A 303 15.80 15.05 3.00
N GLU A 304 14.50 15.01 3.33
CA GLU A 304 13.73 16.18 3.75
C GLU A 304 13.16 16.03 5.17
N TYR A 305 12.63 17.13 5.71
CA TYR A 305 11.81 17.23 6.94
C TYR A 305 12.37 16.71 8.28
N SER A 306 13.61 16.22 8.33
CA SER A 306 14.28 15.79 9.57
C SER A 306 14.68 17.00 10.44
N SER A 307 14.41 16.96 11.76
CA SER A 307 14.82 17.99 12.72
C SER A 307 16.26 17.76 13.19
N TYR A 308 17.20 17.94 12.27
CA TYR A 308 18.61 17.68 12.51
C TYR A 308 19.23 18.56 13.62
N GLY A 309 20.09 17.94 14.43
CA GLY A 309 20.76 18.60 15.56
C GLY A 309 21.84 17.71 16.18
N THR A 310 22.40 18.14 17.31
CA THR A 310 23.40 17.36 18.07
C THR A 310 22.68 16.46 19.07
N TYR A 311 22.59 15.16 18.76
CA TYR A 311 21.91 14.17 19.59
C TYR A 311 22.81 12.96 19.85
N PRO A 312 22.82 12.38 21.07
CA PRO A 312 23.53 11.14 21.35
C PRO A 312 23.11 10.00 20.40
N GLY A 313 24.09 9.26 19.86
CA GLY A 313 23.87 8.16 18.92
C GLY A 313 23.85 8.54 17.43
N PHE A 314 23.70 9.84 17.12
CA PHE A 314 23.67 10.38 15.76
C PHE A 314 25.00 11.06 15.39
N VAL A 315 25.23 11.23 14.09
CA VAL A 315 26.37 11.99 13.55
C VAL A 315 25.88 13.32 12.95
N THR A 316 26.82 14.20 12.59
CA THR A 316 26.48 15.42 11.84
C THR A 316 25.86 15.04 10.48
N PRO A 317 24.72 15.66 10.08
CA PRO A 317 24.03 15.30 8.85
C PRO A 317 24.90 15.54 7.61
N SER A 318 25.16 14.50 6.85
CA SER A 318 26.23 14.46 5.84
C SER A 318 25.90 13.51 4.67
N ILE A 319 26.57 13.73 3.53
CA ILE A 319 26.49 12.84 2.37
C ILE A 319 27.06 11.47 2.73
N GLU A 320 28.12 11.43 3.53
CA GLU A 320 28.77 10.22 4.05
C GLU A 320 27.80 9.33 4.83
N ALA A 321 26.95 9.92 5.68
CA ALA A 321 25.95 9.20 6.44
C ALA A 321 24.78 8.71 5.58
N ALA A 322 24.29 9.52 4.63
CA ALA A 322 23.30 9.07 3.64
C ALA A 322 23.84 7.91 2.77
N SER A 323 25.09 8.02 2.32
CA SER A 323 25.79 6.99 1.54
C SER A 323 25.91 5.70 2.33
N ARG A 324 26.29 5.80 3.62
CA ARG A 324 26.35 4.66 4.53
C ARG A 324 24.99 3.97 4.68
N LEU A 325 23.88 4.70 4.85
CA LEU A 325 22.56 4.09 4.95
C LEU A 325 22.20 3.33 3.67
N CYS A 326 22.35 3.96 2.50
CA CYS A 326 22.06 3.31 1.21
C CYS A 326 22.89 2.04 1.00
N TYR A 327 24.19 2.09 1.32
CA TYR A 327 25.12 0.95 1.23
C TYR A 327 24.74 -0.21 2.16
N GLU A 328 24.44 0.04 3.44
CA GLU A 328 24.04 -1.03 4.35
C GLU A 328 22.67 -1.61 3.97
N CYS A 329 21.75 -0.81 3.40
CA CYS A 329 20.49 -1.28 2.83
C CYS A 329 20.71 -2.23 1.65
N LYS A 330 21.52 -1.85 0.64
CA LYS A 330 21.85 -2.76 -0.48
C LYS A 330 22.48 -4.06 0.04
N ARG A 331 23.36 -3.99 1.04
CA ARG A 331 23.99 -5.19 1.63
C ARG A 331 23.03 -6.06 2.42
N ALA A 332 22.02 -5.48 3.07
CA ALA A 332 20.99 -6.22 3.80
C ALA A 332 20.05 -6.98 2.84
N MET A 333 19.68 -6.33 1.73
CA MET A 333 18.68 -6.80 0.76
C MET A 333 19.15 -6.57 -0.70
N PRO A 334 20.13 -7.36 -1.18
CA PRO A 334 20.81 -7.12 -2.47
C PRO A 334 19.94 -7.38 -3.70
N ASP A 335 18.85 -8.13 -3.55
CA ASP A 335 17.82 -8.39 -4.57
C ASP A 335 16.77 -7.28 -4.68
N LYS A 336 16.80 -6.29 -3.76
CA LYS A 336 15.85 -5.19 -3.68
C LYS A 336 16.42 -3.91 -4.27
N LEU A 337 15.51 -3.06 -4.77
CA LEU A 337 15.85 -1.75 -5.31
C LEU A 337 16.13 -0.76 -4.18
N ILE A 338 17.24 -0.04 -4.31
CA ILE A 338 17.66 1.08 -3.47
C ILE A 338 17.66 2.32 -4.36
N GLU A 339 16.66 3.15 -4.15
CA GLU A 339 16.42 4.37 -4.92
C GLU A 339 16.64 5.61 -4.06
N VAL A 340 16.99 6.73 -4.69
CA VAL A 340 17.24 8.00 -3.98
C VAL A 340 16.65 9.18 -4.74
N TYR A 341 16.09 10.14 -4.00
CA TYR A 341 15.80 11.45 -4.54
C TYR A 341 17.09 12.26 -4.70
N VAL A 342 17.30 12.87 -5.87
CA VAL A 342 18.49 13.70 -6.16
C VAL A 342 18.30 15.09 -5.54
N TYR A 343 18.19 15.13 -4.22
CA TYR A 343 17.88 16.32 -3.43
C TYR A 343 18.67 16.32 -2.11
N SER A 344 18.83 17.49 -1.49
CA SER A 344 19.54 17.66 -0.20
C SER A 344 20.85 16.82 -0.12
N ARG A 345 21.01 15.95 0.89
CA ARG A 345 22.23 15.11 1.08
C ARG A 345 22.18 13.77 0.36
N THR A 346 21.05 13.38 -0.21
CA THR A 346 20.97 12.24 -1.15
C THR A 346 21.30 12.66 -2.58
N GLY A 347 21.36 13.96 -2.89
CA GLY A 347 21.66 14.54 -4.21
C GLY A 347 23.03 14.22 -4.80
N SER A 348 23.94 13.65 -4.01
CA SER A 348 25.14 12.94 -4.44
C SER A 348 25.53 11.99 -3.33
N LEU A 349 26.17 10.86 -3.63
CA LEU A 349 26.69 9.91 -2.65
C LEU A 349 28.16 9.61 -2.89
N TYR A 350 28.87 9.14 -1.86
CA TYR A 350 30.31 8.89 -1.87
C TYR A 350 30.63 7.40 -1.66
N GLU A 351 31.81 6.98 -2.07
CA GLU A 351 32.31 5.61 -1.87
C GLU A 351 32.18 5.14 -0.42
N VAL A 352 31.71 3.90 -0.23
CA VAL A 352 31.51 3.30 1.09
C VAL A 352 32.23 1.95 1.17
N ASP A 353 33.22 1.86 2.08
CA ASP A 353 34.04 0.66 2.31
C ASP A 353 34.63 0.06 0.99
N GLY A 354 35.01 0.92 0.03
CA GLY A 354 35.58 0.52 -1.27
C GLY A 354 34.57 0.39 -2.43
N HIS A 355 33.27 0.53 -2.17
CA HIS A 355 32.22 0.41 -3.18
C HIS A 355 31.70 1.78 -3.63
N GLN A 356 31.60 1.98 -4.94
CA GLN A 356 31.09 3.22 -5.54
C GLN A 356 29.55 3.30 -5.47
N PRO A 357 28.95 4.50 -5.53
CA PRO A 357 27.50 4.67 -5.54
C PRO A 357 26.73 3.81 -6.54
N GLY A 358 27.27 3.61 -7.76
CA GLY A 358 26.66 2.75 -8.77
C GLY A 358 26.62 1.26 -8.45
N GLU A 359 27.29 0.81 -7.39
CA GLU A 359 27.22 -0.57 -6.89
C GLU A 359 26.09 -0.78 -5.86
N TYR A 360 25.55 0.31 -5.28
CA TYR A 360 24.53 0.23 -4.23
C TYR A 360 23.28 1.09 -4.44
N ILE A 361 23.24 1.91 -5.49
CA ILE A 361 22.05 2.62 -5.97
C ILE A 361 21.60 2.03 -7.31
N ASP A 362 20.33 1.66 -7.42
CA ASP A 362 19.75 1.20 -8.69
C ASP A 362 19.16 2.37 -9.48
N TYR A 363 18.48 3.30 -8.78
CA TYR A 363 17.87 4.49 -9.39
C TYR A 363 18.12 5.77 -8.61
N ALA A 364 18.67 6.78 -9.29
CA ALA A 364 18.75 8.15 -8.80
C ALA A 364 17.74 9.03 -9.55
N ILE A 365 16.77 9.58 -8.82
CA ILE A 365 15.58 10.25 -9.37
C ILE A 365 15.71 11.78 -9.22
N GLN A 366 15.84 12.48 -10.34
CA GLN A 366 15.95 13.94 -10.41
C GLN A 366 14.72 14.67 -9.84
N ASP A 367 14.94 15.85 -9.28
CA ASP A 367 13.90 16.84 -8.96
C ASP A 367 13.15 17.31 -10.23
N TYR A 368 12.01 17.94 -10.04
CA TYR A 368 11.03 18.29 -11.05
C TYR A 368 11.60 19.17 -12.18
N GLY A 369 11.67 18.63 -13.39
CA GLY A 369 12.28 19.27 -14.56
C GLY A 369 13.82 19.37 -14.52
N GLN A 370 14.51 18.78 -13.53
CA GLN A 370 15.97 18.74 -13.54
C GLN A 370 16.47 17.71 -14.56
N TYR A 371 17.40 18.13 -15.42
CA TYR A 371 18.00 17.28 -16.45
C TYR A 371 19.53 17.43 -16.41
N ARG A 372 20.24 16.40 -15.94
CA ARG A 372 21.71 16.39 -15.89
C ARG A 372 22.24 14.96 -15.83
N ASP A 373 23.37 14.72 -16.49
CA ASP A 373 24.15 13.49 -16.26
C ASP A 373 24.60 13.43 -14.78
N LEU A 374 24.43 12.27 -14.16
CA LEU A 374 24.61 12.06 -12.73
C LEU A 374 25.88 11.28 -12.37
N GLU A 375 26.77 10.97 -13.32
CA GLU A 375 28.03 10.23 -13.05
C GLU A 375 28.89 10.91 -11.96
N ARG A 376 28.89 12.25 -11.91
CA ARG A 376 29.61 13.01 -10.87
C ARG A 376 28.90 13.03 -9.51
N ASN A 377 27.62 12.67 -9.46
CA ASN A 377 26.81 12.62 -8.25
C ASN A 377 26.77 11.20 -7.67
N TYR A 378 26.82 10.18 -8.53
CA TYR A 378 26.81 8.76 -8.16
C TYR A 378 27.77 8.02 -9.10
N SER A 379 29.05 7.97 -8.74
CA SER A 379 30.04 7.39 -9.66
C SER A 379 29.78 5.91 -9.93
N GLY A 380 29.96 5.50 -11.18
CA GLY A 380 29.67 4.15 -11.67
C GLY A 380 28.18 3.86 -11.89
N LEU A 381 27.26 4.77 -11.55
CA LEU A 381 25.83 4.57 -11.81
C LEU A 381 25.58 4.62 -13.32
N ALA A 382 25.19 3.49 -13.91
CA ALA A 382 24.88 3.45 -15.32
C ALA A 382 23.75 4.44 -15.68
N LYS A 383 23.79 5.04 -16.88
CA LYS A 383 22.73 5.95 -17.36
C LYS A 383 21.30 5.39 -17.22
N LYS A 384 21.13 4.07 -17.24
CA LYS A 384 19.84 3.40 -17.03
C LYS A 384 19.30 3.47 -15.60
N GLY A 385 20.14 3.75 -14.61
CA GLY A 385 19.74 4.13 -13.25
C GLY A 385 19.49 5.64 -13.07
N MET A 386 19.79 6.47 -14.06
CA MET A 386 19.54 7.92 -13.96
C MET A 386 18.14 8.24 -14.49
N ILE A 387 17.23 8.66 -13.61
CA ILE A 387 15.85 9.04 -13.91
C ILE A 387 15.76 10.56 -13.95
N GLN A 388 15.23 11.12 -15.05
CA GLN A 388 15.42 12.51 -15.43
C GLN A 388 14.10 13.28 -15.55
N ALA A 389 14.16 14.60 -15.38
CA ALA A 389 13.11 15.58 -15.65
C ALA A 389 11.73 15.18 -15.12
N SER A 390 11.67 14.87 -13.82
CA SER A 390 10.45 14.42 -13.16
C SER A 390 9.30 15.42 -13.29
N SER A 391 8.07 14.93 -13.31
CA SER A 391 6.86 15.75 -13.41
C SER A 391 6.13 15.82 -12.06
N GLU A 392 5.63 17.00 -11.71
CA GLU A 392 4.83 17.26 -10.51
C GLU A 392 3.37 17.50 -10.94
N PHE A 393 2.53 16.48 -10.82
CA PHE A 393 1.16 16.51 -11.37
C PHE A 393 0.19 17.35 -10.54
N ALA A 394 0.41 17.55 -9.24
CA ALA A 394 -0.42 18.41 -8.40
C ALA A 394 -0.23 19.89 -8.77
N GLN A 395 1.03 20.32 -8.99
CA GLN A 395 1.35 21.68 -9.44
C GLN A 395 1.21 21.87 -10.96
N GLY A 396 1.00 20.79 -11.71
CA GLY A 396 0.86 20.81 -13.17
C GLY A 396 2.18 21.07 -13.93
N ARG A 397 3.34 20.81 -13.29
CA ARG A 397 4.66 20.88 -13.93
C ARG A 397 4.90 19.56 -14.66
N ILE A 398 4.64 19.53 -15.96
CA ILE A 398 4.77 18.34 -16.80
C ILE A 398 6.05 18.44 -17.64
N ILE A 399 6.82 17.35 -17.71
CA ILE A 399 7.96 17.20 -18.61
C ILE A 399 7.59 17.55 -20.06
N SER A 400 8.48 18.25 -20.78
CA SER A 400 8.26 18.53 -22.20
C SER A 400 8.48 17.29 -23.07
N SER A 401 7.82 17.23 -24.23
CA SER A 401 8.06 16.16 -25.22
C SER A 401 9.51 16.14 -25.72
N TRP A 402 10.17 17.30 -25.76
CA TRP A 402 11.59 17.42 -26.12
C TRP A 402 12.52 16.80 -25.06
N GLU A 403 12.28 17.04 -23.77
CA GLU A 403 13.02 16.37 -22.70
C GLU A 403 12.79 14.86 -22.72
N ALA A 404 11.54 14.41 -22.87
CA ALA A 404 11.22 12.98 -22.96
C ALA A 404 11.92 12.30 -24.16
N GLN A 405 11.98 12.97 -25.32
CA GLN A 405 12.76 12.49 -26.47
C GLN A 405 14.26 12.42 -26.17
N ARG A 406 14.82 13.41 -25.45
CA ARG A 406 16.22 13.41 -25.03
C ARG A 406 16.56 12.32 -24.02
N ILE A 407 15.68 12.00 -23.06
CA ILE A 407 15.87 10.85 -22.14
C ILE A 407 16.14 9.58 -22.94
N LYS A 408 15.32 9.33 -23.97
CA LYS A 408 15.46 8.17 -24.86
C LYS A 408 16.72 8.22 -25.72
N SER A 409 17.02 9.35 -26.39
CA SER A 409 18.14 9.45 -27.32
C SER A 409 19.52 9.55 -26.65
N GLU A 410 19.60 10.13 -25.45
CA GLU A 410 20.85 10.24 -24.66
C GLU A 410 21.12 9.00 -23.79
N GLY A 411 20.22 8.01 -23.80
CA GLY A 411 20.39 6.68 -23.23
C GLY A 411 20.02 6.52 -21.75
N TYR A 412 19.31 7.49 -21.16
CA TYR A 412 18.94 7.48 -19.75
C TYR A 412 17.87 6.42 -19.40
N GLY A 413 17.60 6.28 -18.10
CA GLY A 413 16.72 5.26 -17.53
C GLY A 413 15.24 5.51 -17.77
N GLY A 414 14.78 6.76 -17.65
CA GLY A 414 13.36 7.08 -17.70
C GLY A 414 13.02 8.40 -17.01
N THR A 415 11.78 8.54 -16.57
CA THR A 415 11.27 9.71 -15.82
C THR A 415 10.34 9.28 -14.69
N MET A 416 10.07 10.19 -13.75
CA MET A 416 9.16 10.00 -12.62
C MET A 416 7.99 10.98 -12.68
N VAL A 417 6.83 10.55 -12.20
CA VAL A 417 5.60 11.35 -12.05
C VAL A 417 5.20 11.36 -10.57
N PHE A 418 5.18 12.53 -9.94
CA PHE A 418 4.78 12.72 -8.54
C PHE A 418 3.31 13.14 -8.41
N SER A 419 2.68 12.75 -7.29
CA SER A 419 1.29 13.05 -6.91
C SER A 419 0.26 12.70 -8.00
N LEU A 420 0.43 11.56 -8.67
CA LEU A 420 -0.59 11.02 -9.57
C LEU A 420 -1.86 10.67 -8.79
N ASN A 421 -3.01 11.24 -9.19
CA ASN A 421 -4.30 10.91 -8.58
C ASN A 421 -5.47 11.02 -9.58
N PRO A 422 -6.67 10.50 -9.25
CA PRO A 422 -7.85 10.55 -10.09
C PRO A 422 -8.19 11.90 -10.74
N ARG A 423 -7.88 13.02 -10.07
CA ARG A 423 -8.28 14.38 -10.47
C ARG A 423 -7.27 15.03 -11.40
N ASN A 424 -5.98 14.73 -11.28
CA ASN A 424 -4.89 15.35 -12.05
C ASN A 424 -4.22 14.39 -13.08
N GLY A 425 -4.48 13.08 -12.98
CA GLY A 425 -3.97 12.03 -13.86
C GLY A 425 -4.68 11.99 -15.21
N TYR A 426 -4.55 13.05 -15.99
CA TYR A 426 -5.07 13.10 -17.37
C TYR A 426 -4.17 12.28 -18.31
N ALA A 427 -4.78 11.43 -19.13
CA ALA A 427 -4.04 10.59 -20.09
C ALA A 427 -3.13 11.40 -21.03
N SER A 428 -3.55 12.61 -21.42
CA SER A 428 -2.76 13.53 -22.25
C SER A 428 -1.42 13.95 -21.64
N ARG A 429 -1.33 14.10 -20.31
CA ARG A 429 -0.07 14.41 -19.61
C ARG A 429 0.93 13.24 -19.72
N LEU A 430 0.41 12.02 -19.67
CA LEU A 430 1.21 10.79 -19.81
C LEU A 430 1.55 10.50 -21.27
N SER A 431 0.68 10.83 -22.23
CA SER A 431 1.00 10.75 -23.66
C SER A 431 2.26 11.54 -24.03
N THR A 432 2.51 12.69 -23.41
CA THR A 432 3.77 13.45 -23.61
C THR A 432 5.02 12.62 -23.32
N ILE A 433 4.95 11.69 -22.36
CA ILE A 433 6.03 10.75 -22.03
C ILE A 433 5.97 9.54 -22.98
N THR A 434 4.80 8.91 -23.12
CA THR A 434 4.69 7.61 -23.81
C THR A 434 4.84 7.69 -25.32
N GLU A 435 4.46 8.80 -25.95
CA GLU A 435 4.67 9.03 -27.39
C GLU A 435 6.17 9.19 -27.68
N ALA A 436 6.93 9.86 -26.80
CA ALA A 436 8.38 9.97 -26.93
C ALA A 436 9.10 8.63 -26.64
N PHE A 437 8.73 7.97 -25.54
CA PHE A 437 9.39 6.75 -25.10
C PHE A 437 9.06 5.54 -25.99
N TYR A 438 7.79 5.36 -26.36
CA TYR A 438 7.26 4.14 -26.97
C TYR A 438 6.61 4.36 -28.34
N GLY A 439 6.36 5.60 -28.77
CA GLY A 439 5.63 5.90 -30.00
C GLY A 439 4.11 5.73 -29.86
N GLU A 440 3.60 5.56 -28.64
CA GLU A 440 2.20 5.27 -28.36
C GLU A 440 1.58 6.30 -27.41
N ALA A 441 0.36 6.74 -27.71
CA ALA A 441 -0.43 7.55 -26.78
C ALA A 441 -0.87 6.72 -25.56
N THR A 442 -1.06 7.37 -24.42
CA THR A 442 -1.66 6.77 -23.23
C THR A 442 -3.18 6.80 -23.31
N ILE A 443 -3.83 5.69 -22.94
CA ILE A 443 -5.26 5.61 -22.61
C ILE A 443 -5.42 5.41 -21.10
N ARG A 444 -6.36 6.15 -20.48
CA ARG A 444 -6.84 5.88 -19.13
C ARG A 444 -8.14 5.09 -19.18
N THR A 445 -8.17 3.90 -18.60
CA THR A 445 -9.38 3.09 -18.39
C THR A 445 -9.69 2.98 -16.90
N GLY A 446 -10.86 3.51 -16.51
CA GLY A 446 -11.33 3.47 -15.13
C GLY A 446 -10.69 4.48 -14.17
N ASN A 447 -10.92 4.23 -12.88
CA ASN A 447 -10.57 5.12 -11.79
C ASN A 447 -10.47 4.34 -10.46
N TYR A 448 -9.48 4.67 -9.62
CA TYR A 448 -9.40 4.19 -8.24
C TYR A 448 -9.25 5.41 -7.32
N ALA A 449 -10.31 5.71 -6.57
CA ALA A 449 -10.23 6.65 -5.46
C ALA A 449 -9.64 5.96 -4.23
N LYS A 450 -9.17 6.75 -3.26
CA LYS A 450 -8.95 6.28 -1.89
C LYS A 450 -10.28 5.76 -1.33
N ASP A 451 -10.26 4.54 -0.80
CA ASP A 451 -11.41 3.79 -0.29
C ASP A 451 -11.23 3.34 1.17
N TRP A 452 -10.44 4.09 1.93
CA TRP A 452 -10.18 3.94 3.36
C TRP A 452 -10.11 5.31 4.06
#